data_AF-A0A485KRL3-F1
#
_entry.id   AF-A0A485KRL3-F1
#
_cell.length_a   1.000
_cell.length_b   1.000
_cell.length_c   1.000
_cell.angle_alpha   90.00
_cell.angle_beta   90.00
_cell.angle_gamma   90.00
#
_symmetry.space_group_name_H-M   'P 1'
#
loop_
_entity.id
_entity.type
_entity.pdbx_description
1 polymer ?
#
loop_
_entity_poly.entity_id
_entity_poly.type
_entity_poly.pdbx_seq_one_letter_code
_entity_poly.pdbx_strand_id
1 'polypeptide(L)'
;MSVRLGSKTEVLKNLRTLLRLNRKATGNKLWSNVVLEKFRERQHETDRAKIKAFRAEATDLVHLWSGVDEQKTLWWMDAGIEKRMRNADIVKKSARLVGLQIPDMYTDKEENKL
;
A
#
# COMPACT_ATOMS: atom_id res chain seq x y z
N MET A 1 -27.35 -8.47 22.37
CA MET A 1 -26.67 -7.37 21.64
C MET A 1 -25.77 -7.95 20.55
N SER A 2 -26.20 -7.88 19.29
CA SER A 2 -25.45 -8.41 18.15
C SER A 2 -24.35 -7.43 17.77
N VAL A 3 -23.15 -7.61 18.31
CA VAL A 3 -21.93 -6.96 17.81
C VAL A 3 -21.82 -7.39 16.35
N ARG A 4 -22.10 -6.46 15.42
CA ARG A 4 -21.85 -6.66 13.98
C ARG A 4 -20.40 -7.10 13.87
N LEU A 5 -20.15 -8.40 13.61
CA LEU A 5 -18.82 -8.85 13.24
C LEU A 5 -18.37 -7.91 12.12
N GLY A 6 -17.22 -7.25 12.30
CA GLY A 6 -16.66 -6.26 11.37
C GLY A 6 -16.96 -6.54 9.90
N SER A 7 -17.24 -5.48 9.17
CA SER A 7 -17.74 -5.54 7.81
C SER A 7 -16.79 -6.27 6.87
N LYS A 8 -17.33 -6.98 5.86
CA LYS A 8 -16.60 -7.53 4.71
C LYS A 8 -15.64 -6.50 4.09
N THR A 9 -15.97 -5.21 4.20
CA THR A 9 -15.12 -4.10 3.75
C THR A 9 -13.76 -4.04 4.41
N GLU A 10 -13.66 -4.40 5.70
CA GLU A 10 -12.40 -4.34 6.45
C GLU A 10 -11.46 -5.48 6.07
N VAL A 11 -12.01 -6.68 5.90
CA VAL A 11 -11.26 -7.84 5.38
C VAL A 11 -10.68 -7.53 4.00
N LEU A 12 -11.48 -6.93 3.11
CA LEU A 12 -11.02 -6.53 1.78
C LEU A 12 -10.00 -5.39 1.83
N LYS A 13 -10.14 -4.45 2.78
CA LYS A 13 -9.16 -3.38 3.01
C LYS A 13 -7.80 -3.97 3.42
N ASN A 14 -7.78 -4.93 4.35
CA ASN A 14 -6.56 -5.59 4.79
C ASN A 14 -5.90 -6.36 3.64
N LEU A 15 -6.69 -7.13 2.87
CA LEU A 15 -6.18 -7.83 1.69
C LEU A 15 -5.54 -6.88 0.66
N ARG A 16 -6.23 -5.79 0.30
CA ARG A 16 -5.69 -4.79 -0.65
C ARG A 16 -4.40 -4.16 -0.13
N THR A 17 -4.34 -3.88 1.17
CA THR A 17 -3.16 -3.28 1.81
C THR A 17 -1.97 -4.23 1.73
N LEU A 18 -2.16 -5.50 2.10
CA LEU A 18 -1.12 -6.54 2.00
C LEU A 18 -0.59 -6.70 0.57
N LEU A 19 -1.49 -6.77 -0.42
CA LEU A 19 -1.10 -6.90 -1.83
C LEU A 19 -0.32 -5.67 -2.33
N ARG A 20 -0.71 -4.47 -1.90
CA ARG A 20 -0.01 -3.23 -2.25
C ARG A 20 1.38 -3.17 -1.61
N LEU A 21 1.50 -3.54 -0.34
CA LEU A 21 2.76 -3.57 0.38
C LEU A 21 3.72 -4.60 -0.23
N ASN A 22 3.24 -5.80 -0.56
CA ASN A 22 4.05 -6.80 -1.25
C ASN A 22 4.55 -6.30 -2.62
N ARG A 23 3.68 -5.65 -3.41
CA ARG A 23 4.08 -5.05 -4.69
C ARG A 23 5.16 -3.98 -4.52
N LYS A 24 5.04 -3.13 -3.50
CA LYS A 24 6.03 -2.07 -3.20
C LYS A 24 7.37 -2.66 -2.74
N ALA A 25 7.33 -3.71 -1.91
CA ALA A 25 8.52 -4.24 -1.25
C ALA A 25 9.34 -5.21 -2.09
N THR A 26 8.69 -6.10 -2.86
CA THR A 26 9.38 -7.18 -3.59
C THR A 26 8.93 -7.31 -5.05
N GLY A 27 7.69 -6.92 -5.37
CA GLY A 27 7.10 -7.19 -6.69
C GLY A 27 6.84 -8.68 -6.95
N ASN A 28 7.05 -9.56 -5.97
CA ASN A 28 6.98 -11.00 -6.15
C ASN A 28 5.51 -11.48 -6.18
N LYS A 29 5.11 -12.08 -7.31
CA LYS A 29 3.77 -12.64 -7.50
C LYS A 29 3.49 -13.86 -6.62
N LEU A 30 4.50 -14.64 -6.26
CA LEU A 30 4.34 -15.83 -5.40
C LEU A 30 3.73 -15.46 -4.05
N TRP A 31 4.27 -14.42 -3.40
CA TRP A 31 3.75 -13.94 -2.12
C TRP A 31 2.33 -13.39 -2.21
N SER A 32 2.01 -12.70 -3.31
CA SER A 32 0.64 -12.24 -3.57
C SER A 32 -0.34 -13.41 -3.70
N ASN A 33 0.08 -14.50 -4.36
CA ASN A 33 -0.74 -15.69 -4.53
C ASN A 33 -0.96 -16.40 -3.19
N VAL A 34 0.08 -16.56 -2.37
CA VAL A 34 -0.03 -17.16 -1.03
C VAL A 34 -1.03 -16.38 -0.15
N VAL A 35 -0.97 -15.04 -0.17
CA VAL A 35 -1.94 -14.22 0.57
C VAL A 35 -3.36 -14.42 0.01
N LEU A 36 -3.53 -14.45 -1.31
CA LEU A 36 -4.84 -14.66 -1.92
C LEU A 36 -5.43 -16.04 -1.60
N GLU A 37 -4.61 -17.10 -1.63
CA GLU A 37 -5.03 -18.46 -1.29
C GLU A 37 -5.52 -18.55 0.15
N LYS A 38 -4.77 -18.02 1.12
CA LYS A 38 -5.20 -17.99 2.53
C LYS A 38 -6.54 -17.27 2.73
N PHE A 39 -6.78 -16.17 2.01
CA PHE A 39 -8.06 -15.46 2.10
C PHE A 39 -9.21 -16.22 1.42
N ARG A 40 -8.94 -16.94 0.32
CA ARG A 40 -9.92 -17.76 -0.39
C ARG A 40 -10.32 -18.99 0.42
N GLU A 41 -9.35 -19.71 0.99
CA GLU A 41 -9.59 -20.89 1.83
C GLU A 41 -10.52 -20.58 3.00
N ARG A 42 -10.31 -19.42 3.63
CA ARG A 42 -11.05 -18.98 4.82
C ARG A 42 -12.36 -18.26 4.50
N GLN A 43 -12.70 -18.08 3.21
CA GLN A 43 -13.90 -17.34 2.79
C GLN A 43 -15.21 -18.05 3.20
N HIS A 44 -15.18 -19.37 3.28
CA HIS A 44 -16.33 -20.22 3.60
C HIS A 44 -16.44 -20.55 5.09
N GLU A 45 -15.56 -19.98 5.94
CA GLU A 45 -15.62 -20.20 7.38
C GLU A 45 -16.89 -19.58 7.96
N THR A 46 -17.57 -20.33 8.83
CA THR A 46 -18.84 -19.93 9.45
C THR A 46 -18.71 -19.77 10.96
N ASP A 47 -17.66 -20.31 11.57
CA ASP A 47 -17.41 -20.17 13.00
C ASP A 47 -16.98 -18.74 13.34
N ARG A 48 -17.81 -18.07 14.16
CA ARG A 48 -17.59 -16.71 14.65
C ARG A 48 -16.26 -16.54 15.38
N ALA A 49 -15.83 -17.53 16.16
CA ALA A 49 -14.58 -17.44 16.92
C ALA A 49 -13.37 -17.44 15.99
N LYS A 50 -13.36 -18.36 15.01
CA LYS A 50 -12.31 -18.45 13.99
C LYS A 50 -12.27 -17.22 13.09
N ILE A 51 -13.43 -16.71 12.67
CA ILE A 51 -13.50 -15.48 11.87
C ILE A 51 -12.85 -14.30 12.62
N LYS A 52 -13.09 -14.18 13.93
CA LYS A 52 -12.45 -13.14 14.75
C LYS A 52 -10.93 -13.34 14.81
N ALA A 53 -10.47 -14.57 15.01
CA ALA A 53 -9.04 -14.90 15.04
C ALA A 53 -8.35 -14.59 13.70
N PHE A 54 -8.92 -15.01 12.57
CA PHE A 54 -8.37 -14.74 11.24
C PHE A 54 -8.31 -13.25 10.90
N ARG A 55 -9.24 -12.45 11.42
CA ARG A 55 -9.20 -11.00 11.25
C ARG A 55 -8.12 -10.34 12.09
N ALA A 56 -7.91 -10.81 13.31
CA ALA A 56 -6.78 -10.37 14.13
C ALA A 56 -5.47 -10.70 13.42
N GLU A 57 -5.29 -11.95 12.97
CA GLU A 57 -4.11 -12.38 12.19
C GLU A 57 -3.88 -11.52 10.95
N ALA A 58 -4.94 -11.23 10.17
CA ALA A 58 -4.83 -10.37 9.00
C ALA A 58 -4.43 -8.93 9.34
N THR A 59 -4.86 -8.42 10.50
CA THR A 59 -4.52 -7.07 10.98
C THR A 59 -3.07 -7.03 11.47
N ASP A 60 -2.65 -8.04 12.22
CA ASP A 60 -1.26 -8.19 12.67
C ASP A 60 -0.30 -8.29 11.48
N LEU A 61 -0.66 -9.04 10.44
CA LEU A 61 0.11 -9.12 9.20
C LEU A 61 0.22 -7.76 8.51
N VAL A 62 -0.86 -6.97 8.48
CA VAL A 62 -0.81 -5.61 7.93
C VAL A 62 0.15 -4.74 8.73
N HIS A 63 0.06 -4.76 10.06
CA HIS A 63 0.96 -3.98 10.91
C HIS A 63 2.42 -4.38 10.72
N LEU A 64 2.70 -5.68 10.67
CA LEU A 64 4.06 -6.20 10.44
C LEU A 64 4.62 -5.69 9.10
N TRP A 65 3.86 -5.86 8.00
CA TRP A 65 4.33 -5.46 6.68
C TRP A 65 4.45 -3.95 6.52
N SER A 66 3.56 -3.18 7.16
CA SER A 66 3.65 -1.73 7.21
C SER A 66 4.90 -1.27 7.98
N GLY A 67 5.21 -1.88 9.12
CA GLY A 67 6.42 -1.56 9.88
C GLY A 67 7.71 -1.85 9.10
N VAL A 68 7.76 -2.96 8.35
CA VAL A 68 8.90 -3.26 7.47
C VAL A 68 9.04 -2.23 6.34
N ASP A 69 7.93 -1.79 5.75
CA ASP A 69 7.93 -0.78 4.70
C ASP A 69 8.37 0.60 5.23
N GLU A 70 7.93 0.95 6.44
CA GLU A 70 8.35 2.17 7.14
C GLU A 70 9.83 2.14 7.50
N GLN A 71 10.32 1.03 8.09
CA GLN A 71 11.73 0.87 8.42
C GLN A 71 12.62 1.01 7.17
N LYS A 72 12.23 0.41 6.05
CA LYS A 72 12.92 0.62 4.77
C LYS A 72 12.90 2.09 4.39
N THR A 73 11.74 2.74 4.47
CA THR A 73 11.64 4.16 4.11
C THR A 73 12.56 5.04 4.96
N LEU A 74 12.62 4.79 6.28
CA LEU A 74 13.52 5.50 7.20
C LEU A 74 14.99 5.24 6.89
N TRP A 75 15.37 3.99 6.62
CA TRP A 75 16.75 3.67 6.21
C TRP A 75 17.16 4.39 4.92
N TRP A 76 16.24 4.55 3.97
CA TRP A 76 16.54 5.29 2.75
C TRP A 76 16.71 6.79 3.02
N MET A 77 15.96 7.34 3.96
CA MET A 77 16.13 8.72 4.43
C MET A 77 17.47 8.91 5.16
N ASP A 78 17.80 8.01 6.10
CA ASP A 78 19.06 8.04 6.86
C ASP A 78 20.28 7.87 5.95
N ALA A 79 20.17 7.03 4.92
CA ALA A 79 21.23 6.83 3.93
C ALA A 79 21.41 8.02 2.98
N GLY A 80 20.58 9.08 3.07
CA GLY A 80 20.60 10.21 2.14
C GLY A 80 20.19 9.83 0.72
N ILE A 81 19.64 8.64 0.51
CA ILE A 81 19.07 8.15 -0.76
C ILE A 81 17.62 8.61 -0.83
N GLU A 82 17.37 9.89 -0.52
CA GLU A 82 16.11 10.47 -0.96
C GLU A 82 16.12 10.40 -2.49
N LYS A 83 15.13 9.72 -3.06
CA LYS A 83 14.77 9.95 -4.46
C LYS A 83 14.61 11.46 -4.57
N ARG A 84 15.60 12.15 -5.16
CA ARG A 84 15.46 13.56 -5.56
C ARG A 84 14.14 13.62 -6.29
N MET A 85 13.11 14.18 -5.66
CA MET A 85 11.84 14.38 -6.34
C MET A 85 12.20 15.21 -7.57
N ARG A 86 11.85 14.72 -8.76
CA ARG A 86 12.14 15.47 -9.98
C ARG A 86 11.46 16.82 -9.79
N ASN A 87 12.10 17.92 -10.19
CA ASN A 87 11.57 19.28 -9.95
C ASN A 87 10.11 19.40 -10.43
N ALA A 88 9.75 18.70 -11.52
CA ALA A 88 8.39 18.60 -12.02
C ALA A 88 7.38 18.00 -11.02
N ASP A 89 7.76 17.00 -10.23
CA ASP A 89 6.91 16.35 -9.22
C ASP A 89 6.68 17.26 -8.02
N ILE A 90 7.71 18.03 -7.64
CA ILE A 90 7.61 19.04 -6.57
C ILE A 90 6.62 20.13 -7.01
N VAL A 91 6.77 20.66 -8.23
CA VAL A 91 5.88 21.70 -8.75
C VAL A 91 4.44 21.19 -8.87
N LYS A 92 4.23 19.95 -9.38
CA LYS A 92 2.89 19.31 -9.42
C LYS A 92 2.27 19.12 -8.05
N LYS A 93 3.06 18.70 -7.06
CA LYS A 93 2.59 18.51 -5.67
C LYS A 93 2.21 19.85 -5.04
N SER A 94 3.05 20.87 -5.19
CA SER A 94 2.81 22.21 -4.67
C SER A 94 1.60 22.88 -5.31
N ALA A 95 1.42 22.77 -6.63
CA ALA A 95 0.25 23.32 -7.32
C ALA A 95 -1.06 22.68 -6.87
N ARG A 96 -1.09 21.35 -6.66
CA ARG A 96 -2.27 20.67 -6.10
C ARG A 96 -2.65 21.16 -4.71
N LEU A 97 -1.68 21.48 -3.86
CA LEU A 97 -1.95 21.98 -2.50
C LEU A 97 -2.63 23.34 -2.49
N VAL A 98 -2.37 24.17 -3.50
CA VAL A 98 -2.98 25.50 -3.67
C VAL A 98 -4.17 25.52 -4.62
N GLY A 99 -4.67 24.34 -5.03
CA GLY A 99 -5.81 24.21 -5.95
C GLY A 99 -5.54 24.63 -7.39
N LEU A 100 -4.27 24.77 -7.77
CA LEU A 100 -3.86 25.13 -9.13
C LEU A 100 -3.71 23.87 -10.00
N GLN A 101 -4.29 23.92 -11.19
CA GLN A 101 -4.16 22.86 -12.20
C GLN A 101 -2.99 23.23 -13.13
N ILE A 102 -1.95 22.40 -13.17
CA ILE A 102 -0.81 22.61 -14.08
C ILE A 102 -1.18 22.02 -15.45
N PRO A 103 -1.19 22.81 -16.54
CA PRO A 103 -1.34 22.29 -17.89
C PRO A 103 -0.14 21.39 -18.26
N ASP A 104 -0.39 20.26 -18.93
CA ASP A 104 0.64 19.27 -19.33
C ASP A 104 1.69 19.82 -20.33
N MET A 105 1.55 21.07 -20.79
CA MET A 105 2.36 21.73 -21.82
C MET A 105 3.82 22.05 -21.42
N TYR A 106 4.26 21.71 -20.21
CA TYR A 106 5.63 22.00 -19.72
C TYR A 106 6.52 20.76 -19.52
N THR A 107 6.05 19.55 -19.85
CA THR A 107 6.90 18.34 -19.75
C THR A 107 7.77 18.07 -20.98
N ASP A 108 7.56 18.77 -22.10
CA ASP A 108 8.16 18.40 -23.40
C ASP A 108 9.44 19.18 -23.76
N LYS A 109 10.20 19.70 -22.79
CA LYS A 109 11.50 20.37 -23.05
C LYS A 109 12.72 19.62 -22.51
N GLU A 110 12.66 18.29 -22.40
CA GLU A 110 13.85 17.45 -22.16
C GLU A 110 14.30 16.63 -23.38
N GLU A 111 13.98 17.07 -24.61
CA GLU A 111 14.61 16.55 -25.83
C GLU A 111 15.17 17.70 -26.68
N ASN A 112 16.29 18.28 -26.23
CA ASN A 112 17.31 18.84 -27.12
C ASN A 112 18.51 19.31 -26.28
N LYS A 113 19.39 18.37 -25.98
CA LYS A 113 20.81 18.66 -25.79
C LYS A 113 21.59 17.63 -26.59
N LEU A 114 22.19 18.12 -27.67
CA LEU A 114 23.25 17.51 -28.45
C LEU A 114 24.41 17.07 -27.55
#